data_AF-A0A1C5Z5G8-F1
#
_entry.id   AF-A0A1C5Z5G8-F1
#
_cell.length_a   1.000
_cell.length_b   1.000
_cell.length_c   1.000
_cell.angle_alpha   90.00
_cell.angle_beta   90.00
_cell.angle_gamma   90.00
#
_symmetry.space_group_name_H-M   'P 1'
#
loop_
_entity.id
_entity.type
_entity.pdbx_description
1 polymer ?
#
loop_
_entity_poly.entity_id
_entity_poly.type
_entity_poly.pdbx_seq_one_letter_code
_entity_poly.pdbx_strand_id
1 'polypeptide(L)'
;MKLTTQELEQMRSVDIGAVAAESLPDVSGMTFDNALSRKERISRFLQTVKNPYCFCIGGVGVKIEFAESGPSLQDKLTDFLLRQKSGL
;
A
#
# COMPACT_ATOMS: atom_id res chain seq x y z
N MET A 1 -15.83 4.49 -5.81
CA MET A 1 -15.27 3.80 -6.98
C MET A 1 -15.36 2.30 -6.72
N LYS A 2 -15.75 1.49 -7.70
CA LYS A 2 -15.83 0.02 -7.57
C LYS A 2 -14.80 -0.58 -8.51
N LEU A 3 -13.75 -1.18 -7.94
CA LEU A 3 -12.73 -1.92 -8.70
C LEU A 3 -13.15 -3.38 -8.81
N THR A 4 -12.96 -3.95 -9.98
CA THR A 4 -13.10 -5.38 -10.24
C THR A 4 -11.84 -6.13 -9.79
N THR A 5 -11.98 -7.43 -9.56
CA THR A 5 -10.84 -8.31 -9.25
C THR A 5 -9.80 -8.29 -10.37
N GLN A 6 -10.23 -8.21 -11.63
CA GLN A 6 -9.33 -8.18 -12.78
C GLN A 6 -8.52 -6.88 -12.84
N GLU A 7 -9.14 -5.73 -12.59
CA GLU A 7 -8.43 -4.45 -12.52
C GLU A 7 -7.40 -4.45 -11.38
N LEU A 8 -7.74 -5.02 -10.23
CA LEU A 8 -6.81 -5.16 -9.10
C LEU A 8 -5.62 -6.05 -9.46
N GLU A 9 -5.84 -7.16 -10.17
CA GLU A 9 -4.75 -8.04 -10.59
C GLU A 9 -3.83 -7.37 -11.61
N GLN A 10 -4.39 -6.60 -12.55
CA GLN A 10 -3.60 -5.78 -13.49
C GLN A 10 -2.75 -4.73 -12.77
N MET A 11 -3.34 -4.04 -11.79
CA MET A 11 -2.65 -3.04 -10.97
C MET A 11 -1.52 -3.67 -10.14
N ARG A 12 -1.72 -4.87 -9.60
CA ARG A 12 -0.72 -5.66 -8.85
C ARG A 12 0.44 -6.12 -9.73
N SER A 13 0.16 -6.43 -10.99
CA SER A 13 1.14 -6.99 -11.94
C SER A 13 2.12 -5.97 -12.52
N VAL A 14 2.00 -4.68 -12.17
CA VAL A 14 2.92 -3.63 -12.61
C VAL A 14 4.35 -3.94 -12.16
N ASP A 15 5.28 -3.94 -13.10
CA ASP A 15 6.71 -3.99 -12.82
C ASP A 15 7.21 -2.59 -12.46
N ILE A 16 7.41 -2.35 -11.18
CA ILE A 16 7.89 -1.06 -10.67
C ILE A 16 9.32 -0.74 -11.14
N GLY A 17 10.13 -1.75 -11.45
CA GLY A 17 11.53 -1.56 -11.89
C GLY A 17 11.62 -0.92 -13.28
N ALA A 18 10.57 -1.02 -14.07
CA ALA A 18 10.45 -0.40 -15.40
C ALA A 18 9.72 0.96 -15.37
N VAL A 19 9.30 1.44 -14.20
CA VAL A 19 8.51 2.67 -14.06
C VAL A 19 9.34 3.75 -13.35
N ALA A 20 9.45 4.92 -13.99
CA ALA A 20 10.11 6.08 -13.40
C ALA A 20 9.28 6.61 -12.21
N ALA A 21 9.91 6.87 -11.07
CA ALA A 21 9.21 7.22 -9.83
C ALA A 21 8.38 8.50 -9.95
N GLU A 22 8.81 9.42 -10.81
CA GLU A 22 8.21 10.72 -11.10
C GLU A 22 6.94 10.59 -11.94
N SER A 23 6.77 9.45 -12.63
CA SER A 23 5.57 9.14 -13.40
C SER A 23 4.45 8.53 -12.54
N LEU A 24 4.78 8.10 -11.31
CA LEU A 24 3.82 7.55 -10.37
C LEU A 24 3.12 8.66 -9.58
N PRO A 25 1.86 8.45 -9.14
CA PRO A 25 1.20 9.39 -8.24
C PRO A 25 1.98 9.56 -6.94
N ASP A 26 2.41 10.79 -6.62
CA ASP A 26 3.03 11.10 -5.34
C ASP A 26 1.96 11.23 -4.25
N VAL A 27 2.12 10.45 -3.18
CA VAL A 27 1.20 10.40 -2.05
C VAL A 27 1.82 10.95 -0.76
N SER A 28 2.97 11.63 -0.86
CA SER A 28 3.69 12.25 0.27
C SER A 28 2.82 13.19 1.12
N GLY A 29 1.89 13.92 0.49
CA GLY A 29 0.95 14.81 1.18
C GLY A 29 -0.31 14.13 1.72
N MET A 30 -0.46 12.82 1.56
CA MET A 30 -1.68 12.12 1.92
C MET A 30 -1.75 11.83 3.42
N THR A 31 -2.88 12.19 4.05
CA THR A 31 -3.15 11.91 5.46
C THR A 31 -4.39 11.03 5.62
N PHE A 32 -4.34 10.08 6.55
CA PHE A 32 -5.53 9.34 6.94
C PHE A 32 -6.33 10.10 8.01
N ASP A 33 -7.59 10.36 7.70
CA ASP A 33 -8.57 10.83 8.67
C ASP A 33 -9.07 9.66 9.50
N ASN A 34 -8.56 9.54 10.73
CA ASN A 34 -8.85 8.43 11.63
C ASN A 34 -10.27 8.49 12.23
N ALA A 35 -11.00 9.60 12.06
CA ALA A 35 -12.41 9.68 12.46
C ALA A 35 -13.32 8.92 11.50
N LEU A 36 -12.86 8.65 10.28
CA LEU A 36 -13.62 7.90 9.28
C LEU A 36 -13.60 6.39 9.50
N SER A 37 -14.65 5.73 9.00
CA SER A 37 -14.66 4.28 8.88
C SER A 37 -13.55 3.77 7.96
N ARG A 38 -13.15 2.51 8.16
CA ARG A 38 -12.17 1.84 7.29
C ARG A 38 -12.56 1.91 5.80
N LYS A 39 -13.85 1.74 5.50
CA LYS A 39 -14.36 1.76 4.13
C LYS A 39 -14.19 3.14 3.48
N GLU A 40 -14.48 4.20 4.22
CA GLU A 40 -14.30 5.58 3.74
C GLU A 40 -12.82 5.92 3.53
N ARG A 41 -11.95 5.51 4.47
CA ARG A 41 -10.50 5.68 4.31
C ARG A 41 -9.96 4.97 3.07
N ILE A 42 -10.38 3.72 2.83
CA ILE A 42 -10.01 2.97 1.62
C ILE A 42 -10.54 3.69 0.37
N SER A 43 -11.78 4.17 0.39
CA SER A 43 -12.36 4.90 -0.76
C SER A 43 -11.57 6.17 -1.09
N ARG A 44 -11.23 6.99 -0.08
CA ARG A 44 -10.40 8.20 -0.26
C ARG A 44 -8.99 7.86 -0.76
N PHE A 45 -8.39 6.78 -0.24
CA PHE A 45 -7.09 6.28 -0.70
C PHE A 45 -7.13 5.92 -2.18
N LEU A 46 -8.07 5.06 -2.60
CA LEU A 46 -8.19 4.64 -3.99
C LEU A 46 -8.45 5.81 -4.96
N GLN A 47 -9.20 6.83 -4.54
CA GLN A 47 -9.41 8.05 -5.32
C GLN A 47 -8.13 8.86 -5.55
N THR A 48 -7.19 8.79 -4.61
CA THR A 48 -5.95 9.57 -4.64
C THR A 48 -4.85 8.84 -5.42
N VAL A 49 -4.62 7.57 -5.09
CA VAL A 49 -3.42 6.83 -5.52
C VAL A 49 -3.54 6.20 -6.92
N LYS A 50 -4.77 6.10 -7.46
CA LYS A 50 -5.14 5.41 -8.72
C LYS A 50 -4.79 3.91 -8.74
N ASN A 51 -3.52 3.55 -8.55
CA ASN A 51 -3.04 2.19 -8.33
C ASN A 51 -2.61 2.01 -6.86
N PRO A 52 -3.34 1.22 -6.04
CA PRO A 52 -2.99 1.02 -4.63
C PRO A 52 -1.71 0.19 -4.41
N TYR A 53 -1.17 -0.45 -5.45
CA TYR A 53 0.04 -1.27 -5.37
C TYR A 53 1.31 -0.53 -5.81
N CYS A 54 1.21 0.55 -6.59
CA CYS A 54 2.36 1.26 -7.16
C CYS A 54 2.14 2.78 -7.10
N PHE A 55 2.94 3.48 -6.30
CA PHE A 55 2.88 4.92 -6.11
C PHE A 55 4.25 5.49 -5.73
N CYS A 56 4.38 6.81 -5.68
CA CYS A 56 5.59 7.49 -5.24
C CYS A 56 5.38 8.13 -3.87
N ILE A 57 6.43 8.17 -3.04
CA ILE A 57 6.48 8.99 -1.83
C ILE A 57 7.76 9.81 -1.88
N GLY A 58 7.65 11.12 -2.10
CA GLY A 58 8.79 12.04 -2.02
C GLY A 58 9.94 11.69 -2.97
N GLY A 59 9.61 11.22 -4.18
CA GLY A 59 10.58 10.81 -5.20
C GLY A 59 10.97 9.33 -5.15
N VAL A 60 10.49 8.56 -4.17
CA VAL A 60 10.77 7.12 -4.05
C VAL A 60 9.59 6.32 -4.62
N GLY A 61 9.85 5.52 -5.65
CA GLY A 61 8.88 4.55 -6.16
C GLY A 61 8.65 3.41 -5.16
N VAL A 62 7.38 3.14 -4.84
CA VAL A 62 6.96 2.12 -3.88
C VAL A 62 6.07 1.11 -4.58
N LYS A 63 6.40 -0.18 -4.41
CA LYS A 63 5.53 -1.30 -4.77
C LYS A 63 5.11 -2.06 -3.52
N ILE A 64 3.81 -2.35 -3.42
CA ILE A 64 3.24 -3.17 -2.35
C ILE A 64 2.94 -4.57 -2.90
N GLU A 65 3.49 -5.58 -2.24
CA GLU A 65 3.28 -6.98 -2.57
C GLU A 65 2.86 -7.77 -1.32
N PHE A 66 2.04 -8.78 -1.55
CA PHE A 66 1.56 -9.67 -0.49
C PHE A 66 1.97 -11.10 -0.83
N ALA A 67 2.47 -11.82 0.16
CA ALA A 67 2.65 -13.26 0.06
C ALA A 67 1.28 -13.95 -0.03
N GLU A 68 1.11 -14.89 -0.96
CA GLU A 68 -0.19 -15.55 -1.19
C GLU A 68 -0.74 -16.26 0.05
N SER A 69 0.14 -16.88 0.85
CA SER A 69 -0.22 -17.62 2.06
C SER A 69 0.56 -17.12 3.29
N GLY A 70 0.96 -15.85 3.31
CA GLY A 70 1.71 -15.26 4.41
C GLY A 70 0.83 -14.76 5.55
N PRO A 71 1.37 -14.61 6.77
CA PRO A 71 0.67 -13.92 7.85
C PRO A 71 0.48 -12.44 7.49
N SER A 72 -0.46 -11.76 8.15
CA SER A 72 -0.72 -10.36 7.85
C SER A 72 0.49 -9.47 8.21
N LEU A 73 0.56 -8.27 7.61
CA LEU A 73 1.55 -7.27 8.01
C LEU A 73 1.44 -6.96 9.52
N GLN A 74 0.21 -6.93 10.06
CA GLN A 74 -0.02 -6.70 11.48
C GLN A 74 0.59 -7.82 12.34
N ASP A 75 0.44 -9.09 11.94
CA ASP A 75 1.04 -10.22 12.66
C ASP A 75 2.57 -10.14 12.62
N LYS A 76 3.14 -9.82 11.45
CA LYS A 76 4.59 -9.65 11.29
C LYS A 76 5.14 -8.52 12.15
N LEU A 77 4.47 -7.36 12.16
CA LEU A 77 4.87 -6.23 12.99
C LEU A 77 4.72 -6.54 14.49
N THR A 78 3.66 -7.25 14.87
CA THR A 78 3.44 -7.67 16.26
C THR A 78 4.55 -8.60 16.74
N ASP A 79 4.85 -9.65 15.97
CA ASP A 79 5.94 -10.59 16.26
C ASP A 79 7.30 -9.87 16.35
N PHE A 80 7.59 -8.97 15.40
CA PHE A 80 8.81 -8.16 15.42
C PHE A 80 8.93 -7.32 16.70
N LEU A 81 7.88 -6.58 17.07
CA LEU A 81 7.91 -5.71 18.26
C LEU A 81 8.02 -6.50 19.56
N LEU A 82 7.40 -7.68 19.65
CA LEU A 82 7.53 -8.57 20.81
C LEU A 82 8.96 -9.11 20.97
N ARG A 83 9.62 -9.49 19.87
CA ARG A 83 11.02 -9.94 19.86
C ARG A 83 11.98 -8.84 20.30
N GLN A 84 11.85 -7.65 19.70
CA GLN A 84 12.65 -6.47 20.07
C GLN A 84 12.49 -6.13 21.56
N LYS A 85 11.27 -6.19 22.10
CA LYS A 85 11.02 -5.98 23.54
C LYS A 85 11.71 -7.03 24.41
N SER A 86 11.90 -8.25 23.90
CA SER A 86 12.49 -9.39 24.60
C SER A 86 14.01 -9.48 24.42
N GLY A 87 14.64 -8.55 23.69
CA GLY A 87 16.09 -8.52 23.46
C GLY A 87 16.59 -9.54 22.42
N LEU A 88 15.69 -10.02 21.55
CA LEU A 88 15.99 -10.89 20.40
C LEU A 88 16.03 -10.09 19.11
#